data_AF-V9EJT9-F1
#
_entry.id   AF-V9EJT9-F1
#
_cell.length_a   1.000
_cell.length_b   1.000
_cell.length_c   1.000
_cell.angle_alpha   90.00
_cell.angle_beta   90.00
_cell.angle_gamma   90.00
#
_symmetry.space_group_name_H-M   'P 1'
#
loop_
_entity.id
_entity.type
_entity.pdbx_description
1 polymer ?
#
loop_
_entity_poly.entity_id
_entity_poly.type
_entity_poly.pdbx_seq_one_letter_code
_entity_poly.pdbx_strand_id
1 'polypeptide(L)'
;MVPKPFTQCLIVMVRDPGVLYVPVMYVLIYSKHQDAYWNAVIYIVIQTGCLLEPASVTCDFEKGLMKAITEQFLSLRSLGVFSIWKQALWRKMLSERIQQDQIASALTLNAIVVLTIIPENEIADKGIRYERSLVDETGAKTKWNSFWRYFKNTWLNSNGADLWNVNSMQAAGIDLTNRTNNPLERYKRAFGELFSVTHPSLRAFVETAKTDTRRYAQMIDDIKHHRREPPRHAEYVEPHVLVDYLHFQ
;
A
#
# COMPACT_ATOMS: atom_id res chain seq x y z
N MET A 1 12.46 14.34 -3.73
CA MET A 1 13.09 15.39 -4.55
C MET A 1 12.06 15.85 -5.54
N VAL A 2 11.73 17.14 -5.52
CA VAL A 2 10.62 17.70 -6.30
C VAL A 2 10.97 19.13 -6.73
N PRO A 3 10.82 19.48 -8.02
CA PRO A 3 11.03 20.85 -8.48
C PRO A 3 10.06 21.84 -7.82
N LYS A 4 10.53 23.04 -7.49
CA LYS A 4 9.61 24.13 -7.11
C LYS A 4 8.79 24.59 -8.33
N PRO A 5 7.53 25.03 -8.15
CA PRO A 5 6.81 25.22 -6.87
C PRO A 5 6.06 23.97 -6.38
N PHE A 6 6.27 22.80 -6.99
CA PHE A 6 5.53 21.59 -6.63
C PHE A 6 5.94 21.08 -5.24
N THR A 7 4.97 20.51 -4.53
CA THR A 7 5.15 20.00 -3.16
C THR A 7 5.39 18.50 -3.16
N GLN A 8 4.89 17.78 -4.16
CA GLN A 8 4.98 16.33 -4.26
C GLN A 8 5.09 15.87 -5.71
N CYS A 9 5.66 14.68 -5.91
CA CYS A 9 5.58 13.93 -7.15
C CYS A 9 4.83 12.63 -6.87
N LEU A 10 3.71 12.39 -7.55
CA LEU A 10 3.10 11.07 -7.64
C LEU A 10 3.80 10.29 -8.74
N ILE A 11 4.32 9.11 -8.39
CA ILE A 11 4.91 8.19 -9.35
C ILE A 11 3.93 7.05 -9.53
N VAL A 12 3.37 6.93 -10.73
CA VAL A 12 2.48 5.83 -11.09
C VAL A 12 3.35 4.69 -11.61
N MET A 13 3.24 3.54 -10.95
CA MET A 13 3.94 2.33 -11.38
C MET A 13 2.92 1.24 -11.71
N VAL A 14 3.15 0.52 -12.81
CA VAL A 14 2.29 -0.58 -13.26
C VAL A 14 3.04 -1.88 -13.10
N ARG A 15 2.34 -2.93 -12.65
CA ARG A 15 2.89 -4.28 -12.57
C ARG A 15 2.91 -4.94 -13.95
N ASP A 16 4.09 -5.29 -14.41
CA ASP A 16 4.33 -6.20 -15.54
C ASP A 16 4.58 -7.63 -14.99
N PRO A 17 3.81 -8.64 -15.41
CA PRO A 17 3.93 -10.01 -14.91
C PRO A 17 5.31 -10.66 -15.10
N GLY A 18 6.11 -10.21 -16.08
CA GLY A 18 7.40 -10.80 -16.41
C GLY A 18 8.60 -10.17 -15.70
N VAL A 19 8.41 -9.02 -15.05
CA VAL A 19 9.53 -8.24 -14.49
C VAL A 19 9.26 -7.84 -13.04
N LEU A 20 8.42 -6.81 -12.82
CA LEU A 20 7.87 -6.37 -11.54
C LEU A 20 7.01 -5.10 -11.74
N TYR A 21 7.29 -4.01 -11.02
CA TYR A 21 6.70 -2.68 -11.18
C TYR A 21 7.57 -1.78 -12.05
N VAL A 22 6.94 -1.11 -13.00
CA VAL A 22 7.59 -0.21 -13.96
C VAL A 22 7.02 1.19 -13.78
N PRO A 23 7.84 2.24 -13.63
CA PRO A 23 7.34 3.61 -13.61
C PRO A 23 6.79 3.98 -14.98
N VAL A 24 5.52 4.38 -15.04
CA VAL A 24 4.83 4.73 -16.30
C VAL A 24 4.50 6.22 -16.39
N MET A 25 4.27 6.90 -15.27
CA MET A 25 3.97 8.32 -15.23
C MET A 25 4.54 8.98 -13.98
N TYR A 26 4.96 10.24 -14.12
CA TYR A 26 5.36 11.12 -13.03
C TYR A 26 4.47 12.35 -13.06
N VAL A 27 3.72 12.57 -11.98
CA VAL A 27 2.79 13.69 -11.86
C VAL A 27 3.28 14.62 -10.77
N LEU A 28 3.70 15.82 -11.16
CA LEU A 28 4.09 16.88 -10.23
C LEU A 28 2.84 17.59 -9.70
N ILE A 29 2.69 17.63 -8.37
CA ILE A 29 1.49 18.16 -7.72
C ILE A 29 1.89 19.32 -6.80
N TYR A 30 1.08 20.36 -6.83
CA TYR A 30 1.29 21.59 -6.05
C TYR A 30 0.74 21.50 -4.62
N SER A 31 -0.11 20.52 -4.32
CA SER A 31 -0.87 20.41 -3.07
C SER A 31 -1.13 18.95 -2.70
N LYS A 32 -1.28 18.67 -1.40
CA LYS A 32 -1.71 17.36 -0.88
C LYS A 32 -3.20 17.30 -0.54
N HIS A 33 -3.98 18.28 -0.99
CA HIS A 33 -5.43 18.28 -0.82
C HIS A 33 -6.10 17.30 -1.80
N GLN A 34 -7.28 16.81 -1.43
CA GLN A 34 -8.03 15.82 -2.22
C GLN A 34 -8.20 16.26 -3.68
N ASP A 35 -8.62 17.51 -3.93
CA ASP A 35 -8.90 17.99 -5.29
C ASP A 35 -7.66 17.95 -6.20
N ALA A 36 -6.47 18.20 -5.64
CA ALA A 36 -5.22 18.10 -6.38
C ALA A 36 -4.90 16.65 -6.77
N TYR A 37 -5.18 15.70 -5.87
CA TYR A 37 -5.08 14.28 -6.16
C TYR A 37 -6.13 13.81 -7.16
N TRP A 38 -7.37 14.26 -7.02
CA TRP A 38 -8.47 13.91 -7.92
C TRP A 38 -8.17 14.37 -9.35
N ASN A 39 -7.70 15.61 -9.52
CA ASN A 39 -7.23 16.10 -10.81
C ASN A 39 -6.07 15.28 -11.36
N ALA A 40 -5.08 14.92 -10.52
CA ALA A 40 -3.96 14.10 -10.94
C ALA A 40 -4.40 12.73 -11.48
N VAL A 41 -5.30 12.04 -10.77
CA VAL A 41 -5.82 10.72 -11.18
C VAL A 41 -6.66 10.85 -12.46
N ILE A 42 -7.44 11.92 -12.62
CA ILE A 42 -8.17 12.20 -13.86
C ILE A 42 -7.27 12.39 -15.04
N TYR A 43 -6.23 13.20 -14.90
CA TYR A 43 -5.30 13.40 -15.99
C TYR A 43 -4.61 12.09 -16.36
N ILE A 44 -4.29 11.22 -15.39
CA ILE A 44 -3.77 9.88 -15.68
C ILE A 44 -4.77 9.08 -16.53
N VAL A 45 -6.03 9.00 -16.12
CA VAL A 45 -7.08 8.28 -16.87
C VAL A 45 -7.25 8.84 -18.28
N ILE A 46 -7.32 10.16 -18.43
CA ILE A 46 -7.43 10.82 -19.74
C ILE A 46 -6.21 10.52 -20.61
N GLN A 47 -4.99 10.57 -20.06
CA GLN A 47 -3.76 10.27 -20.82
C GLN A 47 -3.68 8.82 -21.27
N THR A 48 -4.36 7.90 -20.58
CA THR A 48 -4.52 6.51 -21.02
C THR A 48 -5.69 6.30 -21.99
N GLY A 49 -6.34 7.37 -22.48
CA GLY A 49 -7.49 7.28 -23.37
C GLY A 49 -8.76 6.78 -22.67
N CYS A 50 -8.86 6.94 -21.35
CA CYS A 50 -9.93 6.41 -20.52
C CYS A 50 -10.04 4.88 -20.52
N LEU A 51 -8.94 4.18 -20.83
CA LEU A 51 -8.87 2.70 -20.86
C LEU A 51 -8.24 2.09 -19.60
N LEU A 52 -7.85 2.92 -18.62
CA LEU A 52 -7.24 2.45 -17.39
C LEU A 52 -8.31 1.82 -16.47
N GLU A 53 -8.41 0.50 -16.51
CA GLU A 53 -9.28 -0.31 -15.64
C GLU A 53 -8.44 -1.23 -14.74
N PRO A 54 -7.87 -0.69 -13.64
CA PRO A 54 -7.03 -1.49 -12.76
C PRO A 54 -7.88 -2.44 -11.91
N ALA A 55 -7.47 -3.71 -11.81
CA ALA A 55 -8.09 -4.68 -10.90
C ALA A 55 -7.78 -4.38 -9.41
N SER A 56 -6.62 -3.78 -9.15
CA SER A 56 -6.15 -3.39 -7.81
C SER A 56 -5.29 -2.13 -7.89
N VAL A 57 -5.40 -1.22 -6.92
CA VAL A 57 -4.50 -0.07 -6.79
C VAL A 57 -3.86 -0.07 -5.41
N THR A 58 -2.55 0.13 -5.40
CA THR A 58 -1.74 0.20 -4.18
C THR A 58 -1.12 1.59 -4.08
N CYS A 59 -1.41 2.34 -3.01
CA CYS A 59 -0.93 3.71 -2.85
C CYS A 59 -0.53 4.04 -1.40
N ASP A 60 0.17 5.16 -1.22
CA ASP A 60 0.45 5.74 0.09
C ASP A 60 -0.88 6.09 0.82
N PHE A 61 -0.92 5.93 2.15
CA PHE A 61 -2.13 6.14 2.98
C PHE A 61 -2.41 7.63 3.23
N GLU A 62 -2.50 8.40 2.15
CA GLU A 62 -2.89 9.81 2.17
C GLU A 62 -4.40 9.89 1.91
N LYS A 63 -5.18 10.37 2.89
CA LYS A 63 -6.66 10.41 2.83
C LYS A 63 -7.19 11.05 1.54
N GLY A 64 -6.56 12.14 1.09
CA GLY A 64 -6.93 12.82 -0.15
C GLY A 64 -6.67 11.97 -1.40
N LEU A 65 -5.54 11.27 -1.45
CA LEU A 65 -5.20 10.37 -2.55
C LEU A 65 -6.13 9.16 -2.58
N MET A 66 -6.40 8.56 -1.41
CA MET A 66 -7.28 7.42 -1.32
C MET A 66 -8.69 7.76 -1.82
N LYS A 67 -9.24 8.88 -1.34
CA LYS A 67 -10.59 9.31 -1.73
C LYS A 67 -10.66 9.67 -3.21
N ALA A 68 -9.61 10.29 -3.76
CA ALA A 68 -9.52 10.57 -5.20
C ALA A 68 -9.55 9.27 -6.04
N ILE A 69 -8.81 8.24 -5.61
CA ILE A 69 -8.76 6.95 -6.30
C ILE A 69 -10.11 6.22 -6.22
N THR A 70 -10.75 6.18 -5.04
CA THR A 70 -12.05 5.50 -4.89
C THR A 70 -13.19 6.20 -5.63
N GLU A 71 -13.20 7.53 -5.69
CA GLU A 71 -14.20 8.30 -6.45
C GLU A 71 -14.05 8.06 -7.96
N GLN A 72 -12.83 7.85 -8.44
CA GLN A 72 -12.54 7.71 -9.86
C GLN A 72 -12.69 6.28 -10.38
N PHE A 73 -12.35 5.28 -9.57
CA PHE A 73 -12.43 3.88 -9.95
C PHE A 73 -13.41 3.16 -9.02
N LEU A 74 -14.70 3.31 -9.32
CA LEU A 74 -15.83 2.74 -8.56
C LEU A 74 -15.82 1.20 -8.51
N SER A 75 -15.12 0.54 -9.43
CA SER A 75 -14.98 -0.92 -9.50
C SER A 75 -13.76 -1.49 -8.78
N LEU A 76 -12.99 -0.66 -8.06
CA LEU A 76 -11.81 -1.13 -7.34
C LEU A 76 -12.19 -2.10 -6.23
N ARG A 77 -11.51 -3.26 -6.23
CA ARG A 77 -11.68 -4.28 -5.20
C ARG A 77 -10.71 -4.14 -4.02
N SER A 78 -9.70 -3.27 -4.12
CA SER A 78 -8.73 -3.02 -3.04
C SER A 78 -7.99 -1.71 -3.20
N LEU A 79 -7.77 -1.01 -2.08
CA LEU A 79 -7.00 0.22 -2.01
C LEU A 79 -6.16 0.31 -0.72
N GLY A 80 -4.87 0.01 -0.83
CA GLY A 80 -3.91 0.35 0.22
C GLY A 80 -2.75 -0.62 0.35
N VAL A 81 -1.59 -0.09 0.75
CA VAL A 81 -0.41 -0.90 1.02
C VAL A 81 -0.47 -1.49 2.43
N PHE A 82 -0.34 -2.81 2.56
CA PHE A 82 -0.27 -3.53 3.83
C PHE A 82 0.80 -2.98 4.80
N SER A 83 1.98 -2.61 4.28
CA SER A 83 3.08 -2.07 5.10
C SER A 83 2.72 -0.72 5.74
N ILE A 84 1.98 0.13 5.02
CA ILE A 84 1.58 1.45 5.52
C ILE A 84 0.40 1.32 6.48
N TRP A 85 -0.51 0.39 6.23
CA TRP A 85 -1.57 0.03 7.16
C TRP A 85 -1.00 -0.46 8.50
N LYS A 86 -0.05 -1.41 8.48
CA LYS A 86 0.72 -1.83 9.67
C LYS A 86 1.37 -0.65 10.38
N GLN A 87 1.97 0.29 9.65
CA GLN A 87 2.60 1.48 10.24
C GLN A 87 1.58 2.46 10.85
N ALA A 88 0.38 2.59 10.28
CA ALA A 88 -0.69 3.39 10.85
C ALA A 88 -1.21 2.79 12.16
N LEU A 89 -1.40 1.47 12.20
CA LEU A 89 -1.75 0.75 13.43
C LEU A 89 -0.66 0.90 14.48
N TRP A 90 0.62 0.73 14.11
CA TRP A 90 1.76 0.92 15.00
C TRP A 90 1.79 2.32 15.61
N ARG A 91 1.65 3.38 14.79
CA ARG A 91 1.60 4.77 15.28
C ARG A 91 0.44 5.00 16.25
N LYS A 92 -0.72 4.40 15.97
CA LYS A 92 -1.87 4.49 16.87
C LYS A 92 -1.59 3.79 18.21
N MET A 93 -1.06 2.56 18.19
CA MET A 93 -0.74 1.82 19.42
C MET A 93 0.28 2.59 20.28
N LEU A 94 1.29 3.22 19.66
CA LEU A 94 2.22 4.11 20.36
C LEU A 94 1.51 5.31 21.01
N SER A 95 0.57 5.93 20.31
CA SER A 95 -0.18 7.08 20.86
C SER A 95 -1.05 6.70 22.07
N GLU A 96 -1.53 5.46 22.13
CA GLU A 96 -2.24 4.89 23.29
C GLU A 96 -1.28 4.50 24.44
N ARG A 97 0.03 4.70 24.26
CA ARG A 97 1.10 4.34 25.21
C ARG A 97 1.12 2.84 25.53
N ILE A 98 0.83 1.99 24.55
CA ILE A 98 1.03 0.54 24.63
C ILE A 98 2.53 0.26 24.59
N GLN A 99 3.00 -0.71 25.37
CA GLN A 99 4.43 -1.01 25.42
C GLN A 99 4.93 -1.62 24.10
N GLN A 100 6.19 -1.36 23.78
CA GLN A 100 6.76 -1.67 22.47
C GLN A 100 6.88 -3.18 22.22
N ASP A 101 7.07 -3.98 23.27
CA ASP A 101 7.02 -5.45 23.25
C ASP A 101 5.61 -5.97 22.91
N GLN A 102 4.56 -5.42 23.53
CA GLN A 102 3.17 -5.76 23.22
C GLN A 102 2.81 -5.38 21.77
N ILE A 103 3.28 -4.23 21.29
CA ILE A 103 3.12 -3.80 19.90
C ILE A 103 3.88 -4.73 18.94
N ALA A 104 5.11 -5.11 19.29
CA ALA A 104 5.90 -6.03 18.50
C ALA A 104 5.21 -7.39 18.40
N SER A 105 4.67 -7.93 19.50
CA SER A 105 3.88 -9.16 19.46
C SER A 105 2.67 -9.04 18.53
N ALA A 106 1.88 -7.98 18.65
CA ALA A 106 0.70 -7.76 17.81
C ALA A 106 1.01 -7.63 16.30
N LEU A 107 2.16 -7.03 15.94
CA LEU A 107 2.50 -6.76 14.54
C LEU A 107 3.44 -7.80 13.89
N THR A 108 4.26 -8.49 14.69
CA THR A 108 5.29 -9.45 14.23
C THR A 108 4.76 -10.86 14.13
N LEU A 109 3.79 -11.26 14.97
CA LEU A 109 3.14 -12.57 14.90
C LEU A 109 2.28 -12.76 13.63
N ASN A 110 2.25 -11.77 12.74
CA ASN A 110 1.30 -11.72 11.62
C ASN A 110 -0.16 -11.86 12.07
N ALA A 111 -0.45 -11.67 13.36
CA ALA A 111 -1.78 -11.70 13.93
C ALA A 111 -2.67 -10.72 13.14
N ILE A 112 -2.27 -9.45 13.07
CA ILE A 112 -3.01 -8.43 12.30
C ILE A 112 -3.15 -8.75 10.79
N VAL A 113 -2.32 -9.65 10.22
CA VAL A 113 -2.51 -10.17 8.84
C VAL A 113 -3.83 -10.94 8.74
N VAL A 114 -4.21 -11.71 9.76
CA VAL A 114 -5.43 -12.52 9.78
C VAL A 114 -6.65 -11.64 9.51
N LEU A 115 -6.72 -10.46 10.12
CA LEU A 115 -7.82 -9.51 9.88
C LEU A 115 -7.97 -9.09 8.42
N THR A 116 -6.89 -9.16 7.63
CA THR A 116 -6.88 -8.79 6.20
C THR A 116 -7.29 -9.92 5.27
N ILE A 117 -7.41 -11.15 5.76
CA ILE A 117 -7.69 -12.36 4.93
C ILE A 117 -8.92 -13.13 5.39
N ILE A 118 -9.49 -12.82 6.55
CA ILE A 118 -10.76 -13.39 7.00
C ILE A 118 -11.95 -12.67 6.38
N PRO A 119 -13.13 -13.31 6.30
CA PRO A 119 -14.36 -12.66 5.84
C PRO A 119 -14.66 -11.36 6.62
N GLU A 120 -15.13 -10.31 5.92
CA GLU A 120 -15.35 -9.00 6.52
C GLU A 120 -16.30 -9.01 7.72
N ASN A 121 -17.32 -9.86 7.66
CA ASN A 121 -18.30 -10.08 8.73
C ASN A 121 -17.69 -10.73 9.98
N GLU A 122 -16.56 -11.42 9.87
CA GLU A 122 -15.87 -12.06 11.00
C GLU A 122 -14.89 -11.12 11.70
N ILE A 123 -14.46 -10.02 11.06
CA ILE A 123 -13.41 -9.14 11.57
C ILE A 123 -13.77 -8.53 12.92
N ALA A 124 -14.96 -7.91 13.02
CA ALA A 124 -15.36 -7.13 14.19
C ALA A 124 -15.48 -7.97 15.48
N ASP A 125 -15.68 -9.28 15.32
CA ASP A 125 -15.99 -10.19 16.40
C ASP A 125 -14.90 -11.27 16.55
N LYS A 126 -15.00 -12.38 15.81
CA LYS A 126 -14.06 -13.50 15.86
C LYS A 126 -12.61 -13.06 15.58
N GLY A 127 -12.41 -12.24 14.54
CA GLY A 127 -11.11 -11.69 14.16
C GLY A 127 -10.42 -10.97 15.31
N ILE A 128 -11.05 -9.92 15.85
CA ILE A 128 -10.49 -9.15 16.96
C ILE A 128 -10.31 -10.02 18.22
N ARG A 129 -11.23 -10.95 18.53
CA ARG A 129 -11.04 -11.84 19.69
C ARG A 129 -9.80 -12.72 19.54
N TYR A 130 -9.60 -13.29 18.35
CA TYR A 130 -8.42 -14.09 18.05
C TYR A 130 -7.14 -13.29 18.22
N GLU A 131 -7.09 -12.08 17.66
CA GLU A 131 -5.94 -11.16 17.82
C GLU A 131 -5.60 -10.91 19.28
N ARG A 132 -6.62 -10.65 20.09
CA ARG A 132 -6.44 -10.38 21.53
C ARG A 132 -5.99 -11.61 22.30
N SER A 133 -6.25 -12.82 21.80
CA SER A 133 -5.73 -14.05 22.41
C SER A 133 -4.22 -14.26 22.17
N LEU A 134 -3.68 -13.65 21.10
CA LEU A 134 -2.27 -13.76 20.73
C LEU A 134 -1.38 -12.70 21.40
N VAL A 135 -1.97 -11.69 22.02
CA VAL A 135 -1.25 -10.57 22.64
C VAL A 135 -1.47 -10.58 24.15
N ASP A 136 -0.38 -10.54 24.92
CA ASP A 136 -0.48 -10.35 26.36
C ASP A 136 -0.90 -8.90 26.67
N GLU A 137 -2.18 -8.71 26.98
CA GLU A 137 -2.73 -7.40 27.36
C GLU A 137 -2.60 -7.08 28.86
N THR A 138 -1.87 -7.89 29.63
CA THR A 138 -1.70 -7.70 31.08
C THR A 138 -1.16 -6.31 31.37
N GLY A 139 -1.80 -5.60 32.31
CA GLY A 139 -1.44 -4.21 32.65
C GLY A 139 -1.79 -3.14 31.60
N ALA A 140 -2.34 -3.51 30.43
CA ALA A 140 -2.66 -2.58 29.34
C ALA A 140 -4.08 -2.75 28.76
N LYS A 141 -4.94 -3.57 29.35
CA LYS A 141 -6.29 -3.90 28.86
C LYS A 141 -7.15 -2.68 28.47
N THR A 142 -7.09 -1.59 29.24
CA THR A 142 -7.83 -0.35 28.93
C THR A 142 -7.31 0.36 27.67
N LYS A 143 -5.99 0.34 27.46
CA LYS A 143 -5.33 0.89 26.26
C LYS A 143 -5.67 0.07 25.02
N TRP A 144 -5.65 -1.26 25.15
CA TRP A 144 -6.07 -2.17 24.09
C TRP A 144 -7.55 -2.01 23.75
N ASN A 145 -8.44 -1.86 24.74
CA ASN A 145 -9.84 -1.52 24.49
C ASN A 145 -10.01 -0.20 23.72
N SER A 146 -9.20 0.82 24.05
CA SER A 146 -9.19 2.11 23.33
C SER A 146 -8.75 1.93 21.88
N PHE A 147 -7.64 1.21 21.66
CA PHE A 147 -7.13 0.87 20.33
C PHE A 147 -8.17 0.13 19.48
N TRP A 148 -8.79 -0.93 19.99
CA TRP A 148 -9.78 -1.70 19.23
C TRP A 148 -11.07 -0.92 18.97
N ARG A 149 -11.46 0.00 19.87
CA ARG A 149 -12.57 0.93 19.60
C ARG A 149 -12.24 1.88 18.45
N TYR A 150 -11.04 2.47 18.47
CA TYR A 150 -10.55 3.26 17.36
C TYR A 150 -10.49 2.43 16.07
N PHE A 151 -10.03 1.18 16.16
CA PHE A 151 -9.87 0.31 15.01
C PHE A 151 -11.22 0.10 14.32
N LYS A 152 -12.25 -0.29 15.08
CA LYS A 152 -13.60 -0.47 14.54
C LYS A 152 -14.14 0.82 13.92
N ASN A 153 -14.06 1.94 14.62
CA ASN A 153 -14.58 3.21 14.11
C ASN A 153 -13.86 3.69 12.84
N THR A 154 -12.56 3.47 12.74
CA THR A 154 -11.76 4.00 11.63
C THR A 154 -11.72 3.02 10.45
N TRP A 155 -11.41 1.75 10.72
CA TRP A 155 -11.11 0.76 9.68
C TRP A 155 -12.29 -0.09 9.26
N LEU A 156 -13.32 -0.23 10.11
CA LEU A 156 -14.54 -0.93 9.72
C LEU A 156 -15.64 0.05 9.30
N ASN A 157 -15.80 1.16 10.03
CA ASN A 157 -16.92 2.07 9.79
C ASN A 157 -16.57 3.22 8.83
N SER A 158 -15.45 3.93 9.05
CA SER A 158 -15.15 5.16 8.28
C SER A 158 -14.48 4.88 6.94
N ASN A 159 -13.53 3.95 6.92
CA ASN A 159 -12.80 3.58 5.71
C ASN A 159 -13.45 2.41 4.97
N GLY A 160 -14.21 1.55 5.66
CA GLY A 160 -14.70 0.29 5.09
C GLY A 160 -13.63 -0.80 5.08
N ALA A 161 -14.04 -2.04 5.32
CA ALA A 161 -13.14 -3.20 5.31
C ALA A 161 -12.69 -3.56 3.89
N ASP A 162 -13.52 -3.26 2.89
CA ASP A 162 -13.30 -3.47 1.44
C ASP A 162 -12.02 -2.80 0.91
N LEU A 163 -11.57 -1.71 1.53
CA LEU A 163 -10.36 -1.02 1.08
C LEU A 163 -9.07 -1.78 1.42
N TRP A 164 -9.05 -2.57 2.50
CA TRP A 164 -7.82 -3.17 3.04
C TRP A 164 -7.90 -4.68 3.27
N ASN A 165 -9.10 -5.25 3.35
CA ASN A 165 -9.32 -6.68 3.40
C ASN A 165 -9.19 -7.25 1.98
N VAL A 166 -8.51 -8.39 1.85
CA VAL A 166 -8.29 -9.05 0.56
C VAL A 166 -8.96 -10.41 0.46
N ASN A 167 -9.73 -10.84 1.46
CA ASN A 167 -10.41 -12.14 1.44
C ASN A 167 -11.23 -12.30 0.14
N SER A 168 -11.96 -11.25 -0.24
CA SER A 168 -12.73 -11.18 -1.48
C SER A 168 -11.86 -11.22 -2.76
N MET A 169 -10.64 -10.68 -2.70
CA MET A 169 -9.68 -10.72 -3.81
C MET A 169 -9.07 -12.10 -4.01
N GLN A 170 -8.77 -12.79 -2.90
CA GLN A 170 -8.22 -14.14 -2.89
C GLN A 170 -9.25 -15.11 -3.47
N ALA A 171 -10.52 -14.97 -3.07
CA ALA A 171 -11.65 -15.69 -3.66
C ALA A 171 -11.87 -15.38 -5.16
N ALA A 172 -11.49 -14.18 -5.61
CA ALA A 172 -11.57 -13.76 -7.01
C ALA A 172 -10.32 -14.12 -7.85
N GLY A 173 -9.34 -14.82 -7.28
CA GLY A 173 -8.11 -15.21 -7.98
C GLY A 173 -7.17 -14.06 -8.33
N ILE A 174 -7.28 -12.92 -7.63
CA ILE A 174 -6.39 -11.77 -7.85
C ILE A 174 -5.06 -12.03 -7.16
N ASP A 175 -3.98 -11.90 -7.94
CA ASP A 175 -2.62 -12.05 -7.46
C ASP A 175 -2.27 -11.00 -6.38
N LEU A 176 -2.08 -11.48 -5.16
CA LEU A 176 -1.83 -10.69 -3.95
C LEU A 176 -0.34 -10.32 -3.74
N THR A 177 0.53 -10.58 -4.72
CA THR A 177 1.95 -10.14 -4.71
C THR A 177 2.12 -8.63 -4.48
N ASN A 178 1.06 -7.85 -4.67
CA ASN A 178 0.99 -6.40 -4.49
C ASN A 178 0.80 -5.91 -3.04
N ARG A 179 0.79 -6.82 -2.04
CA ARG A 179 0.55 -6.44 -0.64
C ARG A 179 1.63 -5.54 -0.04
N THR A 180 2.89 -5.67 -0.43
CA THR A 180 4.00 -4.94 0.21
C THR A 180 4.47 -3.74 -0.61
N ASN A 181 4.69 -2.58 0.04
CA ASN A 181 5.22 -1.38 -0.64
C ASN A 181 6.70 -1.51 -1.00
N ASN A 182 7.36 -2.59 -0.56
CA ASN A 182 8.82 -2.68 -0.55
C ASN A 182 9.43 -2.36 -1.93
N PRO A 183 8.86 -2.84 -3.06
CA PRO A 183 9.35 -2.43 -4.38
C PRO A 183 9.17 -0.93 -4.67
N LEU A 184 8.02 -0.36 -4.33
CA LEU A 184 7.71 1.06 -4.57
C LEU A 184 8.56 1.98 -3.67
N GLU A 185 8.76 1.62 -2.39
CA GLU A 185 9.64 2.35 -1.47
C GLU A 185 11.11 2.25 -1.87
N ARG A 186 11.54 1.06 -2.33
CA ARG A 186 12.88 0.88 -2.89
C ARG A 186 13.07 1.74 -4.13
N TYR A 187 12.08 1.76 -5.03
CA TYR A 187 12.10 2.62 -6.20
C TYR A 187 12.18 4.10 -5.81
N LYS A 188 11.32 4.56 -4.90
CA LYS A 188 11.29 5.95 -4.41
C LYS A 188 12.65 6.38 -3.83
N ARG A 189 13.31 5.50 -3.07
CA ARG A 189 14.66 5.74 -2.55
C ARG A 189 15.70 5.83 -3.67
N ALA A 190 15.78 4.80 -4.52
CA ALA A 190 16.74 4.75 -5.62
C ALA A 190 16.57 5.91 -6.61
N PHE A 191 15.32 6.26 -6.95
CA PHE A 191 15.01 7.41 -7.79
C PHE A 191 15.44 8.72 -7.11
N GLY A 192 15.28 8.81 -5.79
CA GLY A 192 15.71 9.96 -5.03
C GLY A 192 17.22 10.18 -5.01
N GLU A 193 17.98 9.09 -4.93
CA GLU A 193 19.44 9.08 -4.98
C GLU A 193 20.01 9.54 -6.33
N LEU A 194 19.21 9.55 -7.41
CA LEU A 194 19.62 10.11 -8.70
C LEU A 194 19.78 11.64 -8.68
N PHE A 195 19.32 12.31 -7.63
CA PHE A 195 19.37 13.76 -7.51
C PHE A 195 20.38 14.19 -6.44
N SER A 196 21.28 15.10 -6.81
CA SER A 196 22.25 15.71 -5.89
C SER A 196 21.64 16.80 -4.99
N VAL A 197 20.41 17.24 -5.27
CA VAL A 197 19.72 18.31 -4.55
C VAL A 197 18.26 17.97 -4.28
N THR A 198 17.71 18.49 -3.17
CA THR A 198 16.32 18.26 -2.77
C THR A 198 15.31 18.83 -3.77
N HIS A 199 15.63 19.97 -4.38
CA HIS A 199 14.78 20.70 -5.31
C HIS A 199 15.50 20.90 -6.65
N PRO A 200 15.54 19.88 -7.53
CA PRO A 200 16.12 20.03 -8.86
C PRO A 200 15.31 21.00 -9.71
N SER A 201 15.93 21.56 -10.76
CA SER A 201 15.18 22.30 -11.78
C SER A 201 14.19 21.36 -12.49
N LEU A 202 13.10 21.90 -13.04
CA LEU A 202 12.13 21.10 -13.78
C LEU A 202 12.80 20.31 -14.92
N ARG A 203 13.73 20.95 -15.65
CA ARG A 203 14.50 20.29 -16.71
C ARG A 203 15.33 19.13 -16.18
N ALA A 204 16.08 19.33 -15.09
CA ALA A 204 16.89 18.27 -14.50
C ALA A 204 16.01 17.09 -14.04
N PHE A 205 14.86 17.39 -13.42
CA PHE A 205 13.90 16.36 -13.02
C PHE A 205 13.39 15.53 -14.20
N VAL A 206 12.94 16.20 -15.27
CA VAL A 206 12.41 15.52 -16.46
C VAL A 206 13.46 14.67 -17.14
N GLU A 207 14.69 15.16 -17.28
CA GLU A 207 15.77 14.40 -17.93
C GLU A 207 16.21 13.19 -17.11
N THR A 208 16.28 13.31 -15.78
CA THR A 208 16.53 12.17 -14.88
C THR A 208 15.39 11.15 -14.96
N ALA A 209 14.13 11.58 -14.91
CA ALA A 209 12.97 10.70 -15.02
C ALA A 209 12.95 9.93 -16.35
N LYS A 210 13.19 10.61 -17.48
CA LYS A 210 13.31 9.96 -18.80
C LYS A 210 14.42 8.93 -18.83
N THR A 211 15.60 9.29 -18.31
CA THR A 211 16.76 8.39 -18.30
C THR A 211 16.50 7.14 -17.48
N ASP A 212 15.92 7.30 -16.28
CA ASP A 212 15.55 6.17 -15.43
C ASP A 212 14.48 5.29 -16.10
N THR A 213 13.45 5.90 -16.70
CA THR A 213 12.40 5.16 -17.42
C THR A 213 12.95 4.36 -18.59
N ARG A 214 13.90 4.92 -19.37
CA ARG A 214 14.59 4.17 -20.45
C ARG A 214 15.38 2.98 -19.92
N ARG A 215 16.03 3.13 -18.77
CA ARG A 215 16.73 2.03 -18.09
C ARG A 215 15.76 0.90 -17.73
N TYR A 216 14.57 1.22 -17.23
CA TYR A 216 13.54 0.22 -16.95
C TYR A 216 13.03 -0.44 -18.23
N ALA A 217 12.78 0.32 -19.30
CA ALA A 217 12.36 -0.24 -20.59
C ALA A 217 13.40 -1.22 -21.16
N GLN A 218 14.70 -0.86 -21.11
CA GLN A 218 15.80 -1.74 -21.51
C GLN A 218 15.87 -3.01 -20.64
N MET A 219 15.72 -2.87 -19.32
CA MET A 219 15.71 -4.03 -18.42
C MET A 219 14.57 -5.00 -18.76
N ILE A 220 13.38 -4.50 -19.08
CA ILE A 220 12.25 -5.34 -19.50
C ILE A 220 12.57 -6.05 -20.81
N ASP A 221 13.14 -5.33 -21.77
CA ASP A 221 13.53 -5.89 -23.06
C ASP A 221 14.60 -6.99 -22.91
N ASP A 222 15.60 -6.76 -22.06
CA ASP A 222 16.64 -7.74 -21.76
C ASP A 222 16.09 -9.00 -21.11
N ILE A 223 15.11 -8.86 -20.20
CA ILE A 223 14.44 -10.00 -19.56
C ILE A 223 13.63 -10.79 -20.59
N LYS A 224 12.84 -10.11 -21.43
CA LYS A 224 12.03 -10.74 -22.48
C LYS A 224 12.87 -11.53 -23.49
N HIS A 225 14.08 -11.06 -23.75
CA HIS A 225 15.01 -11.72 -24.68
C HIS A 225 16.03 -12.64 -23.98
N HIS A 226 15.81 -12.98 -22.70
CA HIS A 226 16.69 -13.85 -21.91
C HIS A 226 18.15 -13.38 -21.84
N ARG A 227 18.40 -12.08 -22.03
CA ARG A 227 19.72 -11.45 -21.85
C ARG A 227 20.00 -11.13 -20.38
N ARG A 228 18.97 -11.15 -19.55
CA ARG A 228 19.04 -10.86 -18.12
C ARG A 228 17.99 -11.66 -17.35
N GLU A 229 18.37 -12.19 -16.19
CA GLU A 229 17.42 -12.78 -15.25
C GLU A 229 16.56 -11.71 -14.56
N PRO A 230 15.27 -11.99 -14.31
CA PRO A 230 14.42 -11.11 -13.51
C PRO A 230 15.06 -10.82 -12.14
N PRO A 231 14.86 -9.62 -11.57
CA PRO A 231 15.39 -9.33 -10.24
C PRO A 231 14.83 -10.31 -9.21
N ARG A 232 15.68 -10.89 -8.35
CA ARG A 232 15.24 -11.74 -7.25
C ARG A 232 14.55 -10.89 -6.19
N HIS A 233 13.28 -11.15 -5.96
CA HIS A 233 12.50 -10.55 -4.88
C HIS A 233 12.33 -11.55 -3.74
N ALA A 234 12.10 -11.05 -2.53
CA ALA A 234 11.70 -11.90 -1.43
C ALA A 234 10.47 -12.70 -1.87
N GLU A 235 10.47 -14.01 -1.59
CA GLU A 235 9.33 -14.85 -1.93
C GLU A 235 8.06 -14.24 -1.36
N TYR A 236 7.04 -14.17 -2.21
CA TYR A 236 5.72 -13.83 -1.76
C TYR A 236 5.24 -14.95 -0.84
N VAL A 237 5.11 -14.64 0.44
CA VAL A 237 4.48 -15.56 1.39
C VAL A 237 2.98 -15.38 1.25
N GLU A 238 2.31 -16.37 0.67
CA GLU A 238 0.86 -16.35 0.57
C GLU A 238 0.26 -16.32 2.00
N PRO A 239 -0.56 -15.31 2.30
CA PRO A 239 -1.18 -15.19 3.60
C PRO A 239 -2.31 -16.21 3.66
N HIS A 240 -2.04 -17.34 4.30
CA HIS A 240 -3.03 -18.36 4.61
C HIS A 240 -3.71 -18.05 5.94
N VAL A 241 -5.00 -18.36 6.01
CA VAL A 241 -5.72 -18.37 7.29
C VAL A 241 -5.06 -19.43 8.17
N LEU A 242 -4.56 -19.01 9.33
CA LEU A 242 -3.91 -19.92 10.28
C LEU A 242 -4.92 -21.00 10.71
N VAL A 243 -4.49 -22.26 10.73
CA VAL A 243 -5.33 -23.39 11.14
C VAL A 243 -5.96 -23.14 12.52
N ASP A 244 -5.21 -22.51 13.42
CA ASP A 244 -5.67 -22.14 14.76
C ASP A 244 -6.83 -21.14 14.73
N TYR A 245 -6.91 -20.24 13.74
CA TYR A 245 -8.05 -19.33 13.57
C TYR A 245 -9.33 -20.08 13.19
N LEU A 246 -9.23 -21.12 12.35
CA LEU A 246 -10.40 -21.91 11.94
C LEU A 246 -11.05 -22.60 13.14
N HIS A 247 -10.23 -23.06 14.09
CA HIS A 247 -10.67 -23.73 15.31
C HIS A 247 -10.96 -22.77 16.48
N PHE A 248 -10.66 -21.48 16.35
CA PHE A 248 -10.93 -20.48 17.38
C PHE A 248 -12.44 -20.18 17.48
N GLN A 249 -12.98 -20.21 18.70
CA GLN A 249 -14.37 -19.90 19.03
C GLN A 249 -14.47 -18.56 19.77
#